data_AF-A0A382U6A3-F1
#
_entry.id   AF-A0A382U6A3-F1
#
_cell.length_a   1.000
_cell.length_b   1.000
_cell.length_c   1.000
_cell.angle_alpha   90.00
_cell.angle_beta   90.00
_cell.angle_gamma   90.00
#
_symmetry.space_group_name_H-M   'P 1'
#
loop_
_entity.id
_entity.type
_entity.pdbx_description
1 polymer ?
#
loop_
_entity_poly.entity_id
_entity_poly.type
_entity_poly.pdbx_seq_one_letter_code
_entity_poly.pdbx_strand_id
1 'polypeptide(L)' 'MTYVVTELCIKCKYMDCVEVCPVDCFYEGENMLVIHPDECIDCGV' A
#
# COMPACT_ATOMS: atom_id res chain seq x y z
N MET A 1 -2.85 14.09 -0.84
CA MET A 1 -4.02 13.21 -0.96
C MET A 1 -3.55 11.79 -1.14
N THR A 2 -3.57 11.02 -0.04
CA THR A 2 -3.11 9.64 0.06
C THR A 2 -3.82 8.65 -0.88
N TYR A 3 -3.07 7.68 -1.38
CA TYR A 3 -3.60 6.50 -2.07
C TYR A 3 -4.18 5.47 -1.09
N VAL A 4 -5.27 4.81 -1.46
CA VAL A 4 -5.96 3.83 -0.61
C VAL A 4 -5.99 2.47 -1.30
N VAL A 5 -5.57 1.43 -0.58
CA VAL A 5 -5.68 0.04 -1.04
C VAL A 5 -7.16 -0.37 -0.98
N THR A 6 -7.68 -0.87 -2.08
CA THR A 6 -9.08 -1.30 -2.17
C THR A 6 -9.23 -2.78 -1.82
N GLU A 7 -10.49 -3.23 -1.70
CA GLU A 7 -10.84 -4.62 -1.38
C GLU A 7 -10.29 -5.67 -2.36
N LEU A 8 -9.87 -5.27 -3.57
CA LEU A 8 -9.22 -6.13 -4.56
C LEU A 8 -7.89 -6.72 -4.07
N CYS A 9 -7.27 -6.11 -3.06
CA CYS A 9 -6.04 -6.62 -2.44
C CYS A 9 -6.30 -7.83 -1.51
N ILE A 10 -7.53 -7.99 -0.99
CA ILE A 10 -7.88 -9.00 0.01
C ILE A 10 -7.64 -10.41 -0.56
N LYS A 11 -6.84 -11.22 0.15
CA LYS A 11 -6.42 -12.60 -0.22
C LYS A 11 -5.57 -12.70 -1.49
N CYS A 12 -5.32 -11.59 -2.19
CA CYS A 12 -4.39 -11.55 -3.31
C CYS A 12 -2.98 -11.22 -2.81
N LYS A 13 -2.82 -10.07 -2.14
CA LYS A 13 -1.58 -9.65 -1.46
C LYS A 13 -0.30 -9.90 -2.29
N TYR A 14 -0.29 -9.43 -3.54
CA TYR A 14 0.82 -9.66 -4.47
C TYR A 14 2.15 -8.98 -4.06
N MET A 15 2.09 -7.96 -3.20
CA MET A 15 3.25 -7.20 -2.69
C MET A 15 4.06 -6.38 -3.71
N ASP A 16 3.72 -6.42 -5.01
CA ASP A 16 4.38 -5.63 -6.07
C ASP A 16 4.42 -4.11 -5.76
N CYS A 17 3.39 -3.61 -5.06
CA CYS A 17 3.30 -2.20 -4.68
C CYS A 17 4.32 -1.77 -3.62
N VAL A 18 4.86 -2.70 -2.83
CA VAL A 18 5.85 -2.40 -1.79
C VAL A 18 7.21 -2.10 -2.42
N GLU A 19 7.60 -2.85 -3.45
CA GLU A 19 8.92 -2.72 -4.10
C GLU A 19 9.12 -1.35 -4.78
N VAL A 20 8.03 -0.74 -5.23
CA VAL A 20 8.06 0.56 -5.93
C VAL A 20 7.85 1.76 -5.00
N CYS A 21 7.50 1.52 -3.73
CA CYS A 21 7.20 2.59 -2.79
C CYS A 21 8.50 3.29 -2.35
N PRO A 22 8.68 4.60 -2.63
CA PRO A 22 9.94 5.30 -2.32
C PRO A 22 10.15 5.59 -0.82
N VAL A 23 9.12 5.39 0.00
CA VAL A 23 9.08 5.75 1.43
C VAL A 23 8.60 4.61 2.31
N ASP A 24 8.47 3.40 1.75
CA ASP A 24 8.05 2.18 2.47
C ASP A 24 6.79 2.35 3.34
N CYS A 25 5.80 3.12 2.88
CA CYS A 25 4.60 3.45 3.67
C CYS A 25 3.50 2.36 3.70
N PHE A 26 3.84 1.11 3.36
CA PHE A 26 2.91 -0.02 3.32
C PHE A 26 3.04 -0.88 4.57
N TYR A 27 1.90 -1.23 5.15
CA TYR A 27 1.81 -2.08 6.34
C TYR A 27 1.05 -3.37 6.03
N GLU A 28 1.54 -4.46 6.60
CA GLU A 28 1.02 -5.79 6.36
C GLU A 28 -0.10 -6.16 7.35
N GLY A 29 -1.32 -6.32 6.84
CA GLY A 29 -2.43 -6.93 7.59
C GLY A 29 -2.53 -8.43 7.35
N GLU A 30 -3.46 -9.09 8.04
CA GLU A 30 -3.65 -10.55 7.95
C GLU A 30 -3.89 -11.03 6.51
N ASN A 31 -4.76 -10.32 5.76
CA ASN A 31 -5.18 -10.74 4.42
C ASN A 31 -5.06 -9.63 3.35
N MET A 32 -4.52 -8.46 3.69
CA MET A 32 -4.38 -7.32 2.77
C MET A 32 -3.23 -6.40 3.20
N LEU A 33 -2.77 -5.54 2.30
CA LEU A 33 -1.86 -4.43 2.61
C LEU A 33 -2.66 -3.15 2.85
N VAL A 34 -2.12 -2.25 3.67
CA VAL A 34 -2.69 -0.92 3.91
C VAL A 34 -1.60 0.15 3.75
N ILE A 35 -1.99 1.34 3.29
CA ILE A 35 -1.10 2.50 3.13
C ILE A 35 -1.28 3.43 4.34
N HIS A 36 -0.18 3.87 4.94
CA HIS A 36 -0.24 4.87 6.01
C HIS A 36 -0.38 6.29 5.42
N PRO A 37 -1.44 7.03 5.76
CA PRO A 37 -1.74 8.30 5.12
C PRO A 37 -0.70 9.39 5.40
N ASP A 38 -0.12 9.41 6.60
CA ASP A 38 0.85 10.45 6.97
C ASP A 38 2.25 10.20 6.40
N GLU A 39 2.54 8.99 5.93
CA GLU A 39 3.83 8.61 5.35
C GLU A 39 3.79 8.60 3.82
N CYS A 40 2.59 8.45 3.24
CA CYS A 40 2.38 8.49 1.81
C CYS A 40 2.65 9.89 1.24
N ILE A 41 3.55 9.98 0.26
CA ILE A 41 3.95 11.23 -0.41
C ILE A 41 3.27 11.44 -1.78
N ASP A 42 2.24 10.66 -2.09
CA ASP A 42 1.45 10.77 -3.33
C ASP A 42 2.25 10.65 -4.64
N CYS A 43 3.24 9.75 -4.66
CA CYS A 43 4.13 9.57 -5.83
C CYS A 43 3.47 8.92 -7.06
N GLY A 44 2.35 8.20 -6.90
CA GLY A 44 1.56 7.65 -8.00
C GLY A 44 2.17 6.47 -8.76
N VAL A 45 3.10 5.75 -8.13
CA VAL A 45 3.77 4.56 -8.66
C VAL A 45 3.10 3.29 -8.16
#